data_AF-A0A2V8VA77-F1
#
_entry.id   AF-A0A2V8VA77-F1
#
_cell.length_a   1.000
_cell.length_b   1.000
_cell.length_c   1.000
_cell.angle_alpha   90.00
_cell.angle_beta   90.00
_cell.angle_gamma   90.00
#
_symmetry.space_group_name_H-M   'P 1'
#
loop_
_entity.id
_entity.type
_entity.pdbx_description
1 polymer ?
#
loop_
_entity_poly.entity_id
_entity_poly.type
_entity_poly.pdbx_seq_one_letter_code
_entity_poly.pdbx_strand_id
1 'polypeptide(L)'
;EKFINGVAKDIADPEKDYPAFKRLRLQRIANAAPADRDEIRKRADLRIGALGSGSDYTAFLDHLGIASLNLGYGGEDGGGIYHSIYDDFYWYTHFADTDFRYGRALAETIGTVVMRLANADLLPYDFTNFTDTVQKYVDELDKLWKSKSDEIKERNKEIEEGVFSAIADPKKTLVPPKVEDVPPFLNFAPLRNGLEKLQRSTEHYEKAAQKLALDKKPLAAANRSLAQVERALTLPDGLPGRPWFKHQIYAPGMYTGYGVKTIPGVREAIDQKNWKQADEQLLRAGKVLENEAAAIEAVATELEK
;
A
#
# COMPACT_ATOMS: atom_id res chain seq x y z
N GLU A 1 -3.21 9.70 -3.41
CA GLU A 1 -3.68 10.10 -2.06
C GLU A 1 -4.33 11.48 -2.03
N LYS A 2 -3.65 12.52 -2.53
CA LYS A 2 -4.14 13.92 -2.58
C LYS A 2 -5.59 14.08 -3.05
N PHE A 3 -5.95 13.41 -4.15
CA PHE A 3 -7.30 13.43 -4.72
C PHE A 3 -8.39 13.01 -3.72
N ILE A 4 -8.26 11.83 -3.11
CA ILE A 4 -9.25 11.30 -2.16
C ILE A 4 -9.24 12.06 -0.84
N ASN A 5 -8.06 12.49 -0.36
CA ASN A 5 -7.98 13.36 0.80
C ASN A 5 -8.66 14.71 0.53
N GLY A 6 -8.61 15.22 -0.71
CA GLY A 6 -9.36 16.38 -1.16
C GLY A 6 -10.87 16.16 -1.08
N VAL A 7 -11.38 15.04 -1.62
CA VAL A 7 -12.80 14.70 -1.49
C VAL A 7 -13.23 14.63 -0.02
N ALA A 8 -12.46 13.96 0.83
CA ALA A 8 -12.76 13.87 2.26
C ALA A 8 -12.72 15.22 3.00
N LYS A 9 -12.02 16.24 2.46
CA LYS A 9 -12.03 17.61 3.01
C LYS A 9 -13.32 18.36 2.66
N ASP A 10 -14.00 17.96 1.59
CA ASP A 10 -15.22 18.60 1.10
C ASP A 10 -16.50 17.94 1.63
N ILE A 11 -16.43 16.67 2.04
CA ILE A 11 -17.55 15.97 2.67
C ILE A 11 -17.58 16.24 4.17
N ALA A 12 -18.72 16.65 4.71
CA ALA A 12 -18.92 16.80 6.15
C ALA A 12 -19.05 15.43 6.84
N ASP A 13 -18.41 15.27 7.99
CA ASP A 13 -18.63 14.14 8.87
C ASP A 13 -20.06 14.21 9.45
N PRO A 14 -20.87 13.15 9.31
CA PRO A 14 -22.24 13.12 9.81
C PRO A 14 -22.41 13.49 11.27
N GLU A 15 -21.51 13.10 12.16
CA GLU A 15 -21.69 13.31 13.60
C GLU A 15 -21.10 14.61 14.12
N LYS A 16 -19.99 15.05 13.54
CA LYS A 16 -19.19 16.14 14.10
C LYS A 16 -19.26 17.44 13.32
N ASP A 17 -19.97 17.44 12.18
CA ASP A 17 -20.26 18.62 11.36
C ASP A 17 -19.01 19.43 10.93
N TYR A 18 -17.86 18.74 10.90
CA TYR A 18 -16.61 19.22 10.33
C TYR A 18 -16.18 18.24 9.22
N PRO A 19 -15.19 18.57 8.37
CA PRO A 19 -14.81 17.67 7.27
C PRO A 19 -14.47 16.24 7.71
N ALA A 20 -14.92 15.23 6.96
CA ALA A 20 -14.65 13.81 7.19
C ALA A 20 -13.14 13.52 7.29
N PHE A 21 -12.32 14.24 6.51
CA PHE A 21 -10.86 14.21 6.61
C PHE A 21 -10.35 14.55 8.02
N LYS A 22 -10.94 15.54 8.69
CA LYS A 22 -10.57 15.91 10.06
C LYS A 22 -10.95 14.81 11.05
N ARG A 23 -12.11 14.16 10.89
CA ARG A 23 -12.53 13.00 11.71
C ARG A 23 -11.52 11.88 11.57
N LEU A 24 -11.23 11.49 10.32
CA LEU A 24 -10.30 10.42 9.99
C LEU A 24 -8.90 10.69 10.53
N ARG A 25 -8.40 11.93 10.42
CA ARG A 25 -7.09 12.32 10.97
C ARG A 25 -7.03 12.13 12.48
N LEU A 26 -8.04 12.62 13.21
CA LEU A 26 -8.08 12.52 14.67
C LEU A 26 -8.21 11.07 15.14
N GLN A 27 -9.06 10.28 14.49
CA GLN A 27 -9.20 8.84 14.77
C GLN A 27 -7.87 8.11 14.56
N ARG A 28 -7.17 8.39 13.46
CA ARG A 28 -5.84 7.79 13.20
C ARG A 28 -4.79 8.20 14.23
N ILE A 29 -4.79 9.45 14.70
CA ILE A 29 -3.87 9.90 15.78
C ILE A 29 -4.16 9.13 17.07
N ALA A 30 -5.44 8.94 17.41
CA ALA A 30 -5.83 8.21 18.62
C ALA A 30 -5.36 6.74 18.57
N ASN A 31 -5.50 6.10 17.41
CA ASN A 31 -5.18 4.68 17.22
C ASN A 31 -3.70 4.40 16.87
N ALA A 32 -2.93 5.42 16.49
CA ALA A 32 -1.55 5.25 16.07
C ALA A 32 -0.58 4.99 17.24
N ALA A 33 0.44 4.18 16.96
CA ALA A 33 1.60 4.03 17.82
C ALA A 33 2.31 5.39 18.00
N PRO A 34 2.99 5.64 19.14
CA PRO A 34 3.61 6.94 19.42
C PRO A 34 4.52 7.46 18.31
N ALA A 35 5.27 6.57 17.65
CA ALA A 35 6.21 6.91 16.57
C ALA A 35 5.51 7.45 15.31
N ASP A 36 4.26 7.07 15.04
CA ASP A 36 3.56 7.42 13.79
C ASP A 36 2.68 8.67 13.93
N ARG A 37 2.34 9.07 15.17
CA ARG A 37 1.41 10.18 15.44
C ARG A 37 1.89 11.50 14.86
N ASP A 38 3.19 11.73 14.88
CA ASP A 38 3.79 12.97 14.39
C ASP A 38 3.70 13.10 12.87
N GLU A 39 3.87 12.01 12.13
CA GLU A 39 3.67 11.99 10.68
C GLU A 39 2.22 12.35 10.35
N ILE A 40 1.24 11.72 11.01
CA ILE A 40 -0.19 11.95 10.77
C ILE A 40 -0.58 13.41 11.01
N ARG A 41 0.02 14.07 12.01
CA ARG A 41 -0.22 15.49 12.32
C ARG A 41 0.38 16.42 11.28
N LYS A 42 1.61 16.15 10.83
CA LYS A 42 2.43 17.07 10.02
C LYS A 42 2.17 16.92 8.53
N ARG A 43 1.86 15.72 8.04
CA ARG A 43 1.66 15.46 6.61
C ARG A 43 0.41 16.18 6.10
N ALA A 44 0.47 16.76 4.90
CA ALA A 44 -0.67 17.46 4.30
C ALA A 44 -1.84 16.51 3.98
N ASP A 45 -1.51 15.30 3.52
CA ASP A 45 -2.46 14.25 3.15
C ASP A 45 -2.25 13.00 4.01
N LEU A 46 -3.34 12.29 4.31
CA LEU A 46 -3.28 11.02 5.03
C LEU A 46 -2.91 9.90 4.05
N ARG A 47 -1.99 9.01 4.47
CA ARG A 47 -1.65 7.82 3.69
C ARG A 47 -2.87 6.96 3.42
N ILE A 48 -3.01 6.42 2.22
CA ILE A 48 -4.06 5.43 1.93
C ILE A 48 -3.44 4.05 2.08
N GLY A 49 -4.12 3.16 2.81
CA GLY A 49 -3.65 1.79 3.00
C GLY A 49 -3.58 1.04 1.67
N ALA A 50 -2.59 0.17 1.52
CA ALA A 50 -2.49 -0.68 0.34
C ALA A 50 -3.65 -1.70 0.31
N LEU A 51 -4.18 -1.94 -0.90
CA LEU A 51 -5.22 -2.94 -1.12
C LEU A 51 -4.58 -4.34 -1.15
N GLY A 52 -5.17 -5.26 -0.39
CA GLY A 52 -4.82 -6.68 -0.43
C GLY A 52 -5.84 -7.44 -1.25
N SER A 53 -6.43 -8.47 -0.65
CA SER A 53 -7.64 -9.08 -1.19
C SER A 53 -8.82 -8.85 -0.26
N GLY A 54 -10.02 -9.24 -0.67
CA GLY A 54 -11.23 -9.15 0.17
C GLY A 54 -12.42 -8.46 -0.47
N SER A 55 -12.32 -8.02 -1.72
CA SER A 55 -13.46 -7.56 -2.52
C SER A 55 -13.12 -7.62 -4.02
N ASP A 56 -14.02 -7.15 -4.86
CA ASP A 56 -13.93 -7.28 -6.33
C ASP A 56 -12.77 -6.51 -6.95
N TYR A 57 -12.22 -5.51 -6.24
CA TYR A 57 -11.04 -4.74 -6.70
C TYR A 57 -9.80 -5.60 -6.94
N THR A 58 -9.73 -6.82 -6.36
CA THR A 58 -8.59 -7.75 -6.52
C THR A 58 -8.32 -8.07 -7.99
N ALA A 59 -9.34 -8.31 -8.81
CA ALA A 59 -9.12 -8.58 -10.24
C ALA A 59 -8.62 -7.35 -11.01
N PHE A 60 -9.09 -6.16 -10.63
CA PHE A 60 -8.71 -4.91 -11.30
C PHE A 60 -7.27 -4.51 -10.96
N LEU A 61 -6.92 -4.47 -9.68
CA LEU A 61 -5.58 -4.09 -9.25
C LEU A 61 -4.57 -5.21 -9.48
N ASP A 62 -4.77 -6.36 -8.85
CA ASP A 62 -3.71 -7.36 -8.73
C ASP A 62 -3.47 -8.12 -10.03
N HIS A 63 -4.48 -8.26 -10.88
CA HIS A 63 -4.37 -9.00 -12.14
C HIS A 63 -4.25 -8.08 -13.36
N LEU A 64 -5.06 -7.01 -13.46
CA LEU A 64 -5.12 -6.16 -14.64
C LEU A 64 -4.26 -4.89 -14.55
N GLY A 65 -3.74 -4.54 -13.37
CA GLY A 65 -2.98 -3.31 -13.17
C GLY A 65 -3.82 -2.06 -13.41
N ILE A 66 -5.08 -2.07 -12.94
CA ILE A 66 -5.98 -0.93 -13.01
C ILE A 66 -6.00 -0.28 -11.63
N ALA A 67 -5.61 1.00 -11.57
CA ALA A 67 -5.64 1.79 -10.35
C ALA A 67 -7.03 1.70 -9.72
N SER A 68 -7.09 1.19 -8.49
CA SER A 68 -8.34 0.82 -7.82
C SER A 68 -8.40 1.44 -6.43
N LEU A 69 -9.61 1.64 -5.94
CA LEU A 69 -9.87 2.24 -4.64
C LEU A 69 -11.07 1.57 -3.99
N ASN A 70 -10.96 1.29 -2.69
CA ASN A 70 -12.07 0.84 -1.85
C ASN A 70 -12.33 1.90 -0.78
N LEU A 71 -13.59 2.33 -0.63
CA LEU A 71 -13.99 3.40 0.28
C LEU A 71 -15.10 2.92 1.21
N GLY A 72 -15.06 3.37 2.46
CA GLY A 72 -16.08 3.09 3.46
C GLY A 72 -15.96 4.03 4.66
N TYR A 73 -17.04 4.12 5.42
CA TYR A 73 -17.05 4.69 6.77
C TYR A 73 -17.12 3.54 7.78
N GLY A 74 -16.48 3.69 8.93
CA GLY A 74 -16.47 2.68 9.97
C GLY A 74 -15.41 2.92 11.03
N GLY A 75 -15.10 1.88 11.81
CA GLY A 75 -14.08 1.92 12.86
C GLY A 75 -14.59 2.37 14.22
N GLU A 76 -15.92 2.42 14.40
CA GLU A 76 -16.57 2.65 15.69
C GLU A 76 -17.35 1.42 16.18
N ASP A 77 -17.73 0.51 15.27
CA ASP A 77 -18.33 -0.76 15.65
C ASP A 77 -17.28 -1.74 16.23
N GLY A 78 -17.76 -2.63 17.11
CA GLY A 78 -16.96 -3.73 17.66
C GLY A 78 -16.92 -4.98 16.77
N GLY A 79 -17.49 -4.91 15.55
CA GLY A 79 -17.68 -6.05 14.65
C GLY A 79 -18.65 -7.11 15.16
N GLY A 80 -18.48 -8.35 14.69
CA GLY A 80 -19.14 -9.55 15.22
C GLY A 80 -20.33 -10.08 14.43
N ILE A 81 -20.93 -9.28 13.54
CA ILE A 81 -22.09 -9.69 12.73
C ILE A 81 -21.75 -10.07 11.29
N TYR A 82 -20.57 -9.72 10.80
CA TYR A 82 -20.12 -10.01 9.44
C TYR A 82 -20.25 -11.50 9.08
N HIS A 83 -20.82 -11.80 7.90
CA HIS A 83 -21.08 -13.17 7.43
C HIS A 83 -21.93 -14.03 8.38
N SER A 84 -22.77 -13.39 9.21
CA SER A 84 -23.72 -14.08 10.08
C SER A 84 -25.16 -13.83 9.66
N ILE A 85 -26.08 -14.62 10.22
CA ILE A 85 -27.54 -14.41 10.04
C ILE A 85 -28.05 -13.12 10.72
N TYR A 86 -27.21 -12.47 11.54
CA TYR A 86 -27.54 -11.22 12.23
C TYR A 86 -27.14 -9.98 11.43
N ASP A 87 -26.48 -10.14 10.29
CA ASP A 87 -26.24 -9.07 9.32
C ASP A 87 -27.51 -8.85 8.50
N ASP A 88 -28.50 -8.24 9.15
CA ASP A 88 -29.81 -7.95 8.58
C ASP A 88 -30.19 -6.46 8.69
N PHE A 89 -31.29 -6.10 8.04
CA PHE A 89 -31.77 -4.73 8.02
C PHE A 89 -32.18 -4.22 9.41
N TYR A 90 -32.64 -5.11 10.29
CA TYR A 90 -32.98 -4.73 11.66
C TYR A 90 -31.72 -4.30 12.40
N TRP A 91 -30.64 -5.09 12.33
CA TRP A 91 -29.37 -4.74 12.96
C TRP A 91 -28.81 -3.41 12.44
N TYR A 92 -28.80 -3.25 11.11
CA TYR A 92 -28.30 -2.02 10.48
C TYR A 92 -29.03 -0.77 10.99
N THR A 93 -30.36 -0.82 11.03
CA THR A 93 -31.22 0.33 11.40
C THR A 93 -31.32 0.57 12.92
N HIS A 94 -30.91 -0.38 13.75
CA HIS A 94 -31.00 -0.25 15.22
C HIS A 94 -29.63 -0.07 15.90
N PHE A 95 -28.54 -0.47 15.26
CA PHE A 95 -27.21 -0.46 15.88
C PHE A 95 -26.10 0.15 15.02
N ALA A 96 -26.21 0.16 13.69
CA ALA A 96 -25.14 0.67 12.82
C ALA A 96 -25.35 2.13 12.41
N ASP A 97 -26.33 2.39 11.54
CA ASP A 97 -26.60 3.71 10.97
C ASP A 97 -28.09 4.03 11.11
N THR A 98 -28.50 4.28 12.35
CA THR A 98 -29.92 4.33 12.75
C THR A 98 -30.74 5.44 12.07
N ASP A 99 -30.08 6.47 11.56
CA ASP A 99 -30.67 7.59 10.83
C ASP A 99 -30.14 7.72 9.39
N PHE A 100 -29.44 6.68 8.88
CA PHE A 100 -28.91 6.57 7.52
C PHE A 100 -27.93 7.68 7.10
N ARG A 101 -27.33 8.40 8.05
CA ARG A 101 -26.48 9.55 7.74
C ARG A 101 -25.14 9.13 7.16
N TYR A 102 -24.57 8.02 7.62
CA TYR A 102 -23.30 7.52 7.09
C TYR A 102 -23.46 6.85 5.73
N GLY A 103 -24.57 6.16 5.47
CA GLY A 103 -24.94 5.66 4.14
C GLY A 103 -25.07 6.79 3.13
N ARG A 104 -25.72 7.90 3.51
CA ARG A 104 -25.78 9.12 2.69
C ARG A 104 -24.39 9.72 2.47
N ALA A 105 -23.57 9.86 3.51
CA ALA A 105 -22.22 10.43 3.39
C ALA A 105 -21.30 9.58 2.51
N LEU A 106 -21.41 8.25 2.58
CA LEU A 106 -20.68 7.34 1.71
C LEU A 106 -21.10 7.51 0.25
N ALA A 107 -22.42 7.57 -0.02
CA ALA A 107 -22.94 7.81 -1.36
C ALA A 107 -22.46 9.16 -1.93
N GLU A 108 -22.45 10.22 -1.11
CA GLU A 108 -21.94 11.53 -1.49
C GLU A 108 -20.43 11.51 -1.78
N THR A 109 -19.67 10.80 -0.93
CA THR A 109 -18.21 10.62 -1.10
C THR A 109 -17.90 9.91 -2.41
N ILE A 110 -18.53 8.76 -2.68
CA ILE A 110 -18.32 7.98 -3.90
C ILE A 110 -18.81 8.75 -5.13
N GLY A 111 -20.00 9.37 -5.05
CA GLY A 111 -20.54 10.19 -6.13
C GLY A 111 -19.60 11.34 -6.50
N THR A 112 -19.02 12.02 -5.50
CA THR A 112 -18.05 13.09 -5.71
C THR A 112 -16.76 12.57 -6.35
N VAL A 113 -16.24 11.42 -5.90
CA VAL A 113 -15.09 10.75 -6.53
C VAL A 113 -15.36 10.47 -8.01
N VAL A 114 -16.48 9.83 -8.32
CA VAL A 114 -16.85 9.47 -9.70
C VAL A 114 -17.03 10.71 -10.56
N MET A 115 -17.78 11.71 -10.09
CA MET A 115 -18.01 12.95 -10.83
C MET A 115 -16.71 13.72 -11.08
N ARG A 116 -15.79 13.78 -10.11
CA ARG A 116 -14.50 14.45 -10.30
C ARG A 116 -13.60 13.69 -11.27
N LEU A 117 -13.55 12.36 -11.20
CA LEU A 117 -12.76 11.56 -12.15
C LEU A 117 -13.33 11.64 -13.58
N ALA A 118 -14.64 11.54 -13.73
CA ALA A 118 -15.30 11.52 -15.03
C ALA A 118 -15.28 12.88 -15.75
N ASN A 119 -15.23 13.99 -15.00
CA ASN A 119 -15.20 15.34 -15.55
C ASN A 119 -13.83 16.02 -15.47
N ALA A 120 -12.76 15.29 -15.12
CA ALA A 120 -11.43 15.87 -15.06
C ALA A 120 -10.87 16.11 -16.47
N ASP A 121 -10.41 17.33 -16.75
CA ASP A 121 -9.68 17.63 -17.99
C ASP A 121 -8.40 16.78 -18.08
N LEU A 122 -7.63 16.71 -16.99
CA LEU A 122 -6.53 15.78 -16.76
C LEU A 122 -6.90 14.85 -15.61
N LEU A 123 -6.71 13.54 -15.77
CA LEU A 123 -6.91 12.59 -14.68
C LEU A 123 -6.11 13.02 -13.44
N PRO A 124 -6.72 13.08 -12.24
CA PRO A 124 -6.13 13.67 -11.04
C PRO A 124 -5.15 12.73 -10.35
N TYR A 125 -4.23 12.15 -11.14
CA TYR A 125 -3.17 11.28 -10.67
C TYR A 125 -2.05 12.13 -10.07
N ASP A 126 -1.54 11.69 -8.93
CA ASP A 126 -0.48 12.35 -8.17
C ASP A 126 0.49 11.26 -7.72
N PHE A 127 1.70 11.28 -8.28
CA PHE A 127 2.70 10.25 -8.03
C PHE A 127 3.59 10.59 -6.83
N THR A 128 3.61 11.84 -6.35
CA THR A 128 4.46 12.28 -5.23
C THR A 128 4.19 11.46 -3.96
N ASN A 129 2.92 11.35 -3.58
CA ASN A 129 2.53 10.55 -2.41
C ASN A 129 2.75 9.04 -2.61
N PHE A 130 2.60 8.55 -3.83
CA PHE A 130 2.84 7.15 -4.16
C PHE A 130 4.34 6.82 -4.05
N THR A 131 5.21 7.62 -4.65
CA THR A 131 6.66 7.45 -4.62
C THR A 131 7.22 7.53 -3.20
N ASP A 132 6.73 8.46 -2.38
CA ASP A 132 7.02 8.54 -0.95
C ASP A 132 6.59 7.26 -0.19
N THR A 133 5.45 6.68 -0.57
CA THR A 133 4.96 5.43 0.00
C THR A 133 5.80 4.22 -0.44
N VAL A 134 6.23 4.17 -1.71
CA VAL A 134 7.14 3.12 -2.20
C VAL A 134 8.50 3.20 -1.49
N GLN A 135 9.04 4.41 -1.27
CA GLN A 135 10.27 4.62 -0.49
C GLN A 135 10.14 4.01 0.91
N LYS A 136 9.03 4.26 1.59
CA LYS A 136 8.74 3.64 2.89
C LYS A 136 8.79 2.11 2.81
N TYR A 137 8.18 1.49 1.79
CA TYR A 137 8.22 0.04 1.61
C TYR A 137 9.63 -0.49 1.37
N VAL A 138 10.44 0.20 0.56
CA VAL A 138 11.83 -0.18 0.30
C VAL A 138 12.66 -0.14 1.59
N ASP A 139 12.49 0.89 2.42
CA ASP A 139 13.21 1.00 3.70
C ASP A 139 12.72 -0.03 4.73
N GLU A 140 11.44 -0.37 4.72
CA GLU A 140 10.91 -1.48 5.54
C GLU A 140 11.50 -2.83 5.14
N LEU A 141 11.73 -3.10 3.85
CA LEU A 141 12.36 -4.34 3.39
C LEU A 141 13.82 -4.45 3.84
N ASP A 142 14.58 -3.37 3.73
CA ASP A 142 15.98 -3.32 4.21
C ASP A 142 16.04 -3.57 5.73
N LYS A 143 15.16 -2.92 6.50
CA LYS A 143 15.02 -3.16 7.94
C LYS A 143 14.60 -4.58 8.26
N LEU A 144 13.67 -5.16 7.49
CA LEU A 144 13.19 -6.53 7.67
C LEU A 144 14.33 -7.53 7.49
N TRP A 145 15.12 -7.40 6.42
CA TRP A 145 16.28 -8.27 6.19
C TRP A 145 17.32 -8.13 7.31
N LYS A 146 17.66 -6.89 7.71
CA LYS A 146 18.60 -6.64 8.82
C LYS A 146 18.12 -7.29 10.12
N SER A 147 16.87 -7.04 10.49
CA SER A 147 16.26 -7.63 11.69
C SER A 147 16.29 -9.15 11.67
N LYS A 148 16.02 -9.79 10.52
CA LYS A 148 16.09 -11.25 10.38
C LYS A 148 17.52 -11.77 10.47
N SER A 149 18.48 -11.05 9.88
CA SER A 149 19.90 -11.39 9.98
C SER A 149 20.39 -11.33 11.43
N ASP A 150 20.04 -10.26 12.15
CA ASP A 150 20.44 -10.06 13.53
C ASP A 150 19.76 -11.06 14.48
N GLU A 151 18.47 -11.34 14.28
CA GLU A 151 17.72 -12.37 15.02
C GLU A 151 18.36 -13.76 14.87
N ILE A 152 18.72 -14.16 13.64
CA ILE A 152 19.36 -15.45 13.39
C ILE A 152 20.76 -15.52 14.01
N LYS A 153 21.56 -14.46 13.87
CA LYS A 153 22.91 -14.42 14.47
C LYS A 153 22.86 -14.52 15.99
N GLU A 154 21.97 -13.76 16.62
CA GLU A 154 21.80 -13.80 18.06
C GLU A 154 21.31 -15.17 18.52
N ARG A 155 20.29 -15.72 17.85
CA ARG A 155 19.78 -17.06 18.16
C ARG A 155 20.84 -18.14 18.04
N ASN A 156 21.66 -18.09 16.98
CA ASN A 156 22.76 -19.04 16.80
C ASN A 156 23.81 -18.92 17.92
N LYS A 157 24.11 -17.69 18.35
CA LYS A 157 25.00 -17.43 19.48
C LYS A 157 24.42 -17.95 20.79
N GLU A 158 23.14 -17.74 21.07
CA GLU A 158 22.44 -18.33 22.24
C GLU A 158 22.50 -19.86 22.24
N ILE A 159 22.41 -20.49 21.06
CA ILE A 159 22.56 -21.96 20.91
C ILE A 159 24.00 -22.38 21.23
N GLU A 160 25.00 -21.69 20.68
CA GLU A 160 26.42 -21.98 20.91
C GLU A 160 26.82 -21.81 22.38
N GLU A 161 26.32 -20.77 23.04
CA GLU A 161 26.52 -20.49 24.46
C GLU A 161 25.75 -21.46 25.39
N GLY A 162 24.88 -22.30 24.84
CA GLY A 162 24.11 -23.29 25.59
C GLY A 162 22.96 -22.69 26.40
N VAL A 163 22.51 -21.47 26.09
CA VAL A 163 21.47 -20.73 26.82
C VAL A 163 20.20 -21.57 26.97
N PHE A 164 19.71 -22.16 25.89
CA PHE A 164 18.48 -22.97 25.89
C PHE A 164 18.56 -24.17 26.83
N SER A 165 19.69 -24.86 26.83
CA SER A 165 19.91 -26.02 27.71
C SER A 165 20.04 -25.60 29.17
N ALA A 166 20.69 -24.47 29.44
CA ALA A 166 20.92 -23.96 30.79
C ALA A 166 19.62 -23.49 31.50
N ILE A 167 18.65 -22.95 30.75
CA ILE A 167 17.39 -22.41 31.30
C ILE A 167 16.20 -23.36 31.16
N ALA A 168 16.38 -24.54 30.56
CA ALA A 168 15.29 -25.49 30.35
C ALA A 168 14.74 -26.04 31.69
N ASP A 169 13.42 -26.08 31.84
CA ASP A 169 12.76 -26.74 32.97
C ASP A 169 12.96 -28.26 32.87
N PRO A 170 13.62 -28.92 33.84
CA PRO A 170 13.87 -30.36 33.79
C PRO A 170 12.59 -31.21 33.81
N LYS A 171 11.44 -30.64 34.20
CA LYS A 171 10.13 -31.31 34.17
C LYS A 171 9.46 -31.25 32.79
N LYS A 172 10.02 -30.51 31.84
CA LYS A 172 9.51 -30.37 30.47
C LYS A 172 10.56 -30.77 29.46
N THR A 173 10.20 -31.63 28.53
CA THR A 173 11.08 -31.96 27.41
C THR A 173 11.08 -30.80 26.42
N LEU A 174 12.12 -29.97 26.48
CA LEU A 174 12.40 -28.91 25.51
C LEU A 174 13.72 -29.24 24.79
N VAL A 175 13.72 -29.09 23.47
CA VAL A 175 14.93 -29.21 22.66
C VAL A 175 15.34 -27.81 22.19
N PRO A 176 16.65 -27.48 22.19
CA PRO A 176 17.11 -26.24 21.59
C PRO A 176 16.64 -26.13 20.14
N PRO A 177 16.35 -24.90 19.67
CA PRO A 177 16.08 -24.68 18.26
C PRO A 177 17.28 -25.11 17.41
N LYS A 178 17.02 -25.43 16.14
CA LYS A 178 18.09 -25.75 15.19
C LYS A 178 18.86 -24.48 14.85
N VAL A 179 20.18 -24.62 14.73
CA VAL A 179 21.05 -23.57 14.15
C VAL A 179 20.57 -23.30 12.73
N GLU A 180 20.45 -22.02 12.39
CA GLU A 180 20.03 -21.58 11.08
C GLU A 180 21.20 -21.01 10.28
N ASP A 181 21.16 -21.11 8.96
CA ASP A 181 22.17 -20.46 8.12
C ASP A 181 22.02 -18.93 8.22
N VAL A 182 23.15 -18.24 8.46
CA VAL A 182 23.16 -16.78 8.51
C VAL A 182 22.76 -16.22 7.14
N PRO A 183 21.80 -15.28 7.07
CA PRO A 183 21.36 -14.74 5.79
C PRO A 183 22.51 -14.09 5.02
N PRO A 184 22.65 -14.34 3.70
CA PRO A 184 23.63 -13.64 2.89
C PRO A 184 23.27 -12.16 2.78
N PHE A 185 24.23 -11.36 2.33
CA PHE A 185 23.98 -9.97 1.96
C PHE A 185 23.01 -9.93 0.77
N LEU A 186 21.89 -9.21 0.92
CA LEU A 186 20.95 -8.96 -0.18
C LEU A 186 21.28 -7.62 -0.85
N ASN A 187 21.36 -7.62 -2.18
CA ASN A 187 21.71 -6.42 -2.93
C ASN A 187 20.46 -5.55 -3.22
N PHE A 188 20.22 -4.54 -2.39
CA PHE A 188 19.11 -3.59 -2.58
C PHE A 188 19.37 -2.52 -3.65
N ALA A 189 20.56 -2.46 -4.25
CA ALA A 189 20.90 -1.40 -5.22
C ALA A 189 19.96 -1.35 -6.43
N PRO A 190 19.57 -2.47 -7.08
CA PRO A 190 18.63 -2.44 -8.20
C PRO A 190 17.28 -1.81 -7.84
N LEU A 191 16.74 -2.16 -6.67
CA LEU A 191 15.48 -1.61 -6.17
C LEU A 191 15.59 -0.12 -5.87
N ARG A 192 16.69 0.31 -5.22
CA ARG A 192 16.94 1.74 -4.92
C ARG A 192 17.16 2.56 -6.19
N ASN A 193 17.84 2.03 -7.20
CA ASN A 193 18.02 2.70 -8.49
C ASN A 193 16.67 2.91 -9.22
N GLY A 194 15.81 1.89 -9.21
CA GLY A 194 14.46 2.00 -9.76
C GLY A 194 13.63 3.07 -9.04
N LEU A 195 13.73 3.13 -7.71
CA LEU A 195 13.07 4.14 -6.90
C LEU A 195 13.60 5.57 -7.16
N GLU A 196 14.91 5.74 -7.30
CA GLU A 196 15.50 7.04 -7.64
C GLU A 196 15.00 7.53 -9.01
N LYS A 197 14.90 6.62 -9.98
CA LYS A 197 14.33 6.94 -11.30
C LYS A 197 12.85 7.34 -11.19
N LEU A 198 12.08 6.61 -10.39
CA LEU A 198 10.68 6.93 -10.10
C LEU A 198 10.52 8.32 -9.46
N GLN A 199 11.39 8.68 -8.51
CA GLN A 199 11.43 10.01 -7.88
C GLN A 199 11.67 11.11 -8.92
N ARG A 200 12.67 10.96 -9.78
CA ARG A 200 12.98 11.94 -10.83
C ARG A 200 11.81 12.15 -11.80
N SER A 201 11.20 11.06 -12.28
CA SER A 201 10.06 11.16 -13.20
C SER A 201 8.79 11.70 -12.53
N THR A 202 8.60 11.40 -11.24
CA THR A 202 7.52 11.99 -10.43
C THR A 202 7.66 13.51 -10.32
N GLU A 203 8.86 14.00 -10.00
CA GLU A 203 9.14 15.44 -9.91
C GLU A 203 8.97 16.14 -11.26
N HIS A 204 9.37 15.49 -12.35
CA HIS A 204 9.17 16.04 -13.69
C HIS A 204 7.68 16.12 -14.04
N TYR A 205 6.93 15.04 -13.83
CA TYR A 205 5.47 15.03 -14.04
C TYR A 205 4.77 16.12 -13.21
N GLU A 206 5.12 16.27 -11.93
CA GLU A 206 4.52 17.29 -11.07
C GLU A 206 4.73 18.70 -11.65
N LYS A 207 5.95 19.01 -12.10
CA LYS A 207 6.26 20.30 -12.75
C LYS A 207 5.49 20.49 -14.06
N ALA A 208 5.42 19.45 -14.90
CA ALA A 208 4.70 19.50 -16.17
C ALA A 208 3.19 19.72 -15.96
N ALA A 209 2.59 18.98 -15.02
CA ALA A 209 1.17 19.12 -14.66
C ALA A 209 0.84 20.50 -14.06
N GLN A 210 1.73 21.07 -13.25
CA GLN A 210 1.55 22.43 -12.70
C GLN A 210 1.61 23.51 -13.78
N LYS A 211 2.52 23.39 -14.76
CA LYS A 211 2.58 24.32 -15.91
C LYS A 211 1.31 24.23 -16.75
N LEU A 212 0.81 23.01 -17.00
CA LEU A 212 -0.40 22.80 -17.80
C LEU A 212 -1.65 23.45 -17.18
N ALA A 213 -1.74 23.55 -15.85
CA ALA A 213 -2.86 24.25 -15.21
C ALA A 213 -2.99 25.73 -15.67
N LEU A 214 -1.96 26.27 -16.33
CA LEU A 214 -1.91 27.62 -16.89
C LEU A 214 -2.28 27.66 -18.39
N ASP A 215 -2.22 26.54 -19.11
CA ASP A 215 -2.36 26.46 -20.58
C ASP A 215 -3.46 25.47 -21.00
N LYS A 216 -4.44 25.91 -21.81
CA LYS A 216 -5.49 25.02 -22.34
C LYS A 216 -4.99 24.21 -23.54
N LYS A 217 -4.44 23.02 -23.30
CA LYS A 217 -3.98 22.07 -24.33
C LYS A 217 -4.90 20.84 -24.47
N PRO A 218 -4.88 20.12 -25.60
CA PRO A 218 -5.58 18.83 -25.73
C PRO A 218 -4.95 17.75 -24.86
N LEU A 219 -5.73 17.12 -23.96
CA LEU A 219 -5.21 16.18 -22.94
C LEU A 219 -5.56 14.71 -23.19
N ALA A 220 -6.21 14.39 -24.30
CA ALA A 220 -6.69 13.04 -24.59
C ALA A 220 -5.55 11.99 -24.66
N ALA A 221 -4.40 12.36 -25.23
CA ALA A 221 -3.24 11.46 -25.31
C ALA A 221 -2.60 11.26 -23.92
N ALA A 222 -2.39 12.34 -23.17
CA ALA A 222 -1.86 12.29 -21.81
C ALA A 222 -2.77 11.46 -20.87
N ASN A 223 -4.09 11.65 -20.92
CA ASN A 223 -5.05 10.86 -20.13
C ASN A 223 -5.03 9.38 -20.50
N ARG A 224 -4.90 9.06 -21.80
CA ARG A 224 -4.80 7.67 -22.24
C ARG A 224 -3.55 7.02 -21.66
N SER A 225 -2.42 7.71 -21.65
CA SER A 225 -1.17 7.24 -21.04
C SER A 225 -1.25 7.15 -19.51
N LEU A 226 -1.83 8.15 -18.84
CA LEU A 226 -2.05 8.15 -17.38
C LEU A 226 -2.84 6.92 -16.92
N ALA A 227 -3.92 6.58 -17.64
CA ALA A 227 -4.73 5.40 -17.35
C ALA A 227 -3.97 4.06 -17.49
N GLN A 228 -2.77 4.06 -18.09
CA GLN A 228 -1.93 2.89 -18.26
C GLN A 228 -0.77 2.80 -17.25
N VAL A 229 -0.48 3.86 -16.48
CA VAL A 229 0.73 3.93 -15.64
C VAL A 229 0.77 2.75 -14.65
N GLU A 230 -0.34 2.46 -13.97
CA GLU A 230 -0.44 1.35 -13.01
C GLU A 230 -0.13 -0.02 -13.66
N ARG A 231 -0.38 -0.20 -14.96
CA ARG A 231 -0.07 -1.46 -15.66
C ARG A 231 1.42 -1.72 -15.74
N ALA A 232 2.25 -0.68 -15.68
CA ALA A 232 3.70 -0.80 -15.63
C ALA A 232 4.19 -1.50 -14.35
N LEU A 233 3.35 -1.56 -13.31
CA LEU A 233 3.60 -2.28 -12.07
C LEU A 233 3.30 -3.79 -12.14
N THR A 234 2.86 -4.28 -13.30
CA THR A 234 2.50 -5.70 -13.50
C THR A 234 3.56 -6.45 -14.31
N LEU A 235 3.73 -7.74 -14.00
CA LEU A 235 4.54 -8.66 -14.79
C LEU A 235 3.68 -9.83 -15.30
N PRO A 236 3.81 -10.25 -16.58
CA PRO A 236 2.97 -11.30 -17.16
C PRO A 236 3.04 -12.66 -16.47
N ASP A 237 4.22 -13.01 -15.95
CA ASP A 237 4.52 -14.23 -15.19
C ASP A 237 4.11 -14.14 -13.71
N GLY A 238 3.76 -12.94 -13.25
CA GLY A 238 3.24 -12.68 -11.91
C GLY A 238 4.22 -12.95 -10.77
N LEU A 239 3.65 -13.28 -9.60
CA LEU A 239 4.40 -13.57 -8.38
C LEU A 239 4.81 -15.05 -8.28
N PRO A 240 5.97 -15.35 -7.66
CA PRO A 240 6.39 -16.72 -7.40
C PRO A 240 5.32 -17.54 -6.66
N GLY A 241 4.99 -18.71 -7.20
CA GLY A 241 3.94 -19.59 -6.66
C GLY A 241 2.51 -19.07 -6.80
N ARG A 242 2.31 -17.85 -7.34
CA ARG A 242 1.02 -17.17 -7.43
C ARG A 242 0.90 -16.36 -8.74
N PRO A 243 1.00 -17.00 -9.92
CA PRO A 243 1.12 -16.31 -11.21
C PRO A 243 -0.13 -15.52 -11.62
N TRP A 244 -1.28 -15.78 -10.98
CA TRP A 244 -2.49 -14.97 -11.20
C TRP A 244 -2.34 -13.55 -10.65
N PHE A 245 -1.55 -13.35 -9.59
CA PHE A 245 -1.27 -12.03 -9.03
C PHE A 245 -0.08 -11.45 -9.80
N LYS A 246 -0.36 -10.46 -10.64
CA LYS A 246 0.60 -9.85 -11.56
C LYS A 246 1.21 -8.56 -11.04
N HIS A 247 0.51 -7.87 -10.15
CA HIS A 247 0.97 -6.62 -9.56
C HIS A 247 2.15 -6.85 -8.61
N GLN A 248 3.24 -6.09 -8.78
CA GLN A 248 4.52 -6.34 -8.09
C GLN A 248 4.74 -5.45 -6.87
N ILE A 249 3.89 -4.46 -6.64
CA ILE A 249 3.94 -3.58 -5.46
C ILE A 249 2.90 -3.97 -4.41
N TYR A 250 1.78 -4.55 -4.83
CA TYR A 250 0.63 -4.90 -4.00
C TYR A 250 0.14 -6.28 -4.38
N ALA A 251 -0.11 -7.12 -3.39
CA ALA A 251 -0.89 -8.34 -3.52
C ALA A 251 -1.34 -8.78 -2.12
N PRO A 252 -2.40 -9.60 -1.99
CA PRO A 252 -2.63 -10.33 -0.74
C PRO A 252 -1.38 -11.15 -0.40
N GLY A 253 -1.06 -11.24 0.88
CA GLY A 253 0.03 -12.10 1.34
C GLY A 253 -0.37 -13.57 1.31
N MET A 254 0.59 -14.43 0.98
CA MET A 254 0.39 -15.88 0.86
C MET A 254 -0.22 -16.52 2.12
N TYR A 255 0.07 -15.96 3.29
CA TYR A 255 -0.38 -16.47 4.59
C TYR A 255 -1.17 -15.45 5.44
N THR A 256 -1.56 -14.31 4.85
CA THR A 256 -2.27 -13.23 5.58
C THR A 256 -3.74 -13.10 5.18
N GLY A 257 -4.24 -14.02 4.34
CA GLY A 257 -5.60 -13.95 3.80
C GLY A 257 -5.81 -12.65 3.02
N TYR A 258 -6.72 -11.80 3.49
CA TYR A 258 -7.02 -10.49 2.90
C TYR A 258 -5.93 -9.44 3.13
N GLY A 259 -5.05 -9.64 4.12
CA GLY A 259 -3.98 -8.69 4.42
C GLY A 259 -2.99 -8.55 3.27
N VAL A 260 -2.67 -7.31 2.90
CA VAL A 260 -1.71 -6.97 1.85
C VAL A 260 -0.27 -7.24 2.26
N LYS A 261 0.56 -7.67 1.30
CA LYS A 261 2.02 -7.60 1.37
C LYS A 261 2.51 -6.58 0.34
N THR A 262 3.31 -5.63 0.79
CA THR A 262 3.91 -4.60 -0.08
C THR A 262 5.24 -5.09 -0.63
N ILE A 263 5.45 -4.88 -1.94
CA ILE A 263 6.53 -5.48 -2.72
C ILE A 263 6.62 -7.00 -2.42
N PRO A 264 5.52 -7.74 -2.65
CA PRO A 264 5.29 -9.07 -2.08
C PRO A 264 6.38 -10.07 -2.47
N GLY A 265 6.88 -10.05 -3.71
CA GLY A 265 7.93 -10.97 -4.15
C GLY A 265 9.19 -10.91 -3.26
N VAL A 266 9.61 -9.71 -2.87
CA VAL A 266 10.79 -9.51 -2.00
C VAL A 266 10.42 -9.79 -0.53
N ARG A 267 9.32 -9.21 -0.05
CA ARG A 267 8.91 -9.32 1.36
C ARG A 267 8.68 -10.78 1.76
N GLU A 268 7.95 -11.52 0.94
CA GLU A 268 7.62 -12.92 1.23
C GLU A 268 8.85 -13.82 1.14
N ALA A 269 9.78 -13.54 0.22
CA ALA A 269 11.02 -14.29 0.15
C ALA A 269 11.90 -14.08 1.39
N ILE A 270 11.96 -12.85 1.92
CA ILE A 270 12.66 -12.56 3.19
C ILE A 270 11.94 -13.22 4.38
N ASP A 271 10.62 -13.09 4.47
CA ASP A 271 9.82 -13.71 5.55
C ASP A 271 10.01 -15.23 5.59
N GLN A 272 10.09 -15.87 4.42
CA GLN A 272 10.28 -17.32 4.26
C GLN A 272 11.75 -17.74 4.29
N LYS A 273 12.69 -16.81 4.52
CA LYS A 273 14.14 -17.06 4.51
C LYS A 273 14.66 -17.67 3.19
N ASN A 274 13.94 -17.44 2.09
CA ASN A 274 14.35 -17.84 0.75
C ASN A 274 15.23 -16.75 0.13
N TRP A 275 16.48 -16.69 0.58
CA TRP A 275 17.41 -15.61 0.25
C TRP A 275 17.74 -15.51 -1.25
N LYS A 276 17.81 -16.63 -1.95
CA LYS A 276 18.02 -16.65 -3.40
C LYS A 276 16.86 -15.98 -4.14
N GLN A 277 15.62 -16.35 -3.78
CA GLN A 277 14.45 -15.72 -4.37
C GLN A 277 14.36 -14.23 -3.98
N ALA A 278 14.77 -13.85 -2.78
CA ALA A 278 14.78 -12.45 -2.37
C ALA A 278 15.68 -11.59 -3.28
N ASP A 279 16.87 -12.08 -3.62
CA ASP A 279 17.79 -11.38 -4.54
C ASP A 279 17.23 -11.29 -5.97
N GLU A 280 16.64 -12.38 -6.48
CA GLU A 280 15.96 -12.39 -7.78
C GLU A 280 14.77 -11.41 -7.83
N GLN A 281 13.97 -11.35 -6.76
CA GLN A 281 12.82 -10.45 -6.70
C GLN A 281 13.22 -8.99 -6.47
N LEU A 282 14.37 -8.70 -5.84
CA LEU A 282 14.91 -7.34 -5.75
C LEU A 282 15.22 -6.76 -7.14
N LEU A 283 15.80 -7.57 -8.02
CA LEU A 283 16.05 -7.21 -9.41
C LEU A 283 14.73 -6.95 -10.17
N ARG A 284 13.76 -7.85 -10.04
CA ARG A 284 12.44 -7.72 -10.71
C ARG A 284 11.68 -6.49 -10.22
N ALA A 285 11.61 -6.27 -8.91
CA ALA A 285 10.93 -5.11 -8.32
C ALA A 285 11.60 -3.80 -8.74
N GLY A 286 12.94 -3.74 -8.75
CA GLY A 286 13.67 -2.58 -9.26
C GLY A 286 13.34 -2.28 -10.72
N LYS A 287 13.29 -3.30 -11.58
CA LYS A 287 12.91 -3.13 -12.98
C LYS A 287 11.49 -2.64 -13.16
N VAL A 288 10.57 -3.10 -12.31
CA VAL A 288 9.17 -2.65 -12.33
C VAL A 288 9.07 -1.16 -11.99
N LEU A 289 9.79 -0.68 -10.96
CA LEU A 289 9.84 0.74 -10.65
C LEU A 289 10.43 1.56 -11.81
N GLU A 290 11.45 1.04 -12.52
CA GLU A 290 11.98 1.69 -13.72
C GLU A 290 10.96 1.79 -14.87
N ASN A 291 10.11 0.77 -15.03
CA ASN A 291 9.07 0.74 -16.05
C ASN A 291 7.98 1.76 -15.75
N GLU A 292 7.55 1.84 -14.50
CA GLU A 292 6.59 2.84 -14.05
C GLU A 292 7.16 4.26 -14.18
N ALA A 293 8.41 4.47 -13.76
CA ALA A 293 9.10 5.73 -13.96
C ALA A 293 9.09 6.16 -15.45
N ALA A 294 9.36 5.22 -16.36
CA ALA A 294 9.31 5.49 -17.80
C ALA A 294 7.89 5.80 -18.30
N ALA A 295 6.86 5.16 -17.75
CA ALA A 295 5.47 5.45 -18.08
C ALA A 295 5.06 6.87 -17.61
N ILE A 296 5.46 7.27 -16.40
CA ILE A 296 5.24 8.60 -15.86
C ILE A 296 6.01 9.66 -16.68
N GLU A 297 7.26 9.38 -17.03
CA GLU A 297 8.10 10.27 -17.85
C GLU A 297 7.49 10.53 -19.23
N ALA A 298 6.93 9.49 -19.85
CA ALA A 298 6.25 9.61 -21.13
C ALA A 298 5.02 10.52 -21.03
N VAL A 299 4.27 10.44 -19.92
CA VAL A 299 3.16 11.37 -19.66
C VAL A 299 3.68 12.79 -19.46
N ALA A 300 4.71 12.99 -18.64
CA ALA A 300 5.29 14.31 -18.39
C ALA A 300 5.71 15.00 -19.70
N THR A 301 6.42 14.27 -20.55
CA THR A 301 6.85 14.74 -21.88
C THR A 301 5.65 15.08 -22.77
N GLU A 302 4.58 14.28 -22.72
CA GLU A 302 3.36 14.55 -23.49
C GLU A 302 2.63 15.82 -23.02
N LEU A 303 2.64 16.12 -21.71
CA LEU A 303 2.03 17.35 -21.17
C LEU A 303 2.78 18.62 -21.60
N GLU A 304 4.09 18.51 -21.86
CA GLU A 304 4.91 19.67 -22.26
C GLU A 304 4.82 19.99 -23.76
N LYS A 305 4.44 19.03 -24.61
CA LYS A 305 4.16 19.26 -26.04
C LYS A 305 3.03 20.26 -26.24
#